data_AF-A0A2M9BT84-F1
#
_entry.id   AF-A0A2M9BT84-F1
#
_cell.length_a   1.000
_cell.length_b   1.000
_cell.length_c   1.000
_cell.angle_alpha   90.00
_cell.angle_beta   90.00
_cell.angle_gamma   90.00
#
_symmetry.space_group_name_H-M   'P 1'
#
loop_
_entity.id
_entity.type
_entity.pdbx_description
1 polymer ?
#
loop_
_entity_poly.entity_id
_entity_poly.type
_entity_poly.pdbx_seq_one_letter_code
_entity_poly.pdbx_strand_id
1 'polypeptide(L)'
;MLFLKSYRPYISLVLLFVPPVLFGLLLLLFQGNDKLRLTPALPYLPWQFLVMGVAGGIATVGGVLDWRYHRNPLNMKIPKKERDAEAAALGLGGVPMFVLMWLAMMHTSPTIWLIPILLVLIYTVVAISYDEFVFHIKRCGPRETAYHRMLVFGNGAAWLAWFHFIFCP
;
A
#
# COMPACT_ATOMS: atom_id res chain seq x y z
N MET A 1 -23.97 -13.25 -27.50
CA MET A 1 -23.42 -13.40 -26.13
C MET A 1 -22.29 -12.38 -25.99
N LEU A 2 -22.60 -11.20 -25.44
CA LEU A 2 -21.59 -10.16 -25.20
C LEU A 2 -20.51 -10.76 -24.28
N PHE A 3 -19.28 -10.82 -24.76
CA PHE A 3 -18.11 -11.12 -23.95
C PHE A 3 -18.06 -10.08 -22.82
N LEU A 4 -18.56 -10.42 -21.64
CA LEU A 4 -18.24 -9.70 -20.41
C LEU A 4 -16.73 -9.86 -20.23
N LYS A 5 -15.97 -8.87 -20.69
CA LYS A 5 -14.53 -8.77 -20.41
C LYS A 5 -14.37 -8.88 -18.90
N SER A 6 -13.66 -9.90 -18.46
CA SER A 6 -13.41 -10.09 -17.03
C SER A 6 -12.58 -8.91 -16.53
N TYR A 7 -13.15 -8.07 -15.65
CA TYR A 7 -12.46 -6.95 -15.02
C TYR A 7 -11.49 -7.38 -13.91
N ARG A 8 -11.54 -8.67 -13.51
CA ARG A 8 -10.68 -9.27 -12.48
C ARG A 8 -9.19 -8.95 -12.61
N PRO A 9 -8.56 -8.89 -13.80
CA PRO A 9 -7.12 -8.60 -13.92
C PRO A 9 -6.71 -7.22 -13.42
N TYR A 10 -7.65 -6.27 -13.36
CA TYR A 10 -7.41 -4.88 -12.98
C TYR A 10 -7.68 -4.60 -11.50
N ILE A 11 -8.23 -5.57 -10.75
CA ILE A 11 -8.60 -5.36 -9.34
C ILE A 11 -7.37 -4.99 -8.50
N SER A 12 -6.27 -5.74 -8.62
CA SER A 12 -5.03 -5.43 -7.89
C SER A 12 -4.48 -4.05 -8.26
N LEU A 13 -4.55 -3.68 -9.54
CA LEU A 13 -4.15 -2.34 -9.99
C LEU A 13 -5.02 -1.24 -9.37
N VAL A 14 -6.34 -1.41 -9.34
CA VAL A 14 -7.25 -0.44 -8.69
C VAL A 14 -6.94 -0.33 -7.20
N LEU A 15 -6.80 -1.46 -6.51
CA LEU A 15 -6.51 -1.49 -5.07
C LEU A 15 -5.17 -0.82 -4.73
N LEU A 16 -4.17 -0.89 -5.61
CA LEU A 16 -2.89 -0.19 -5.46
C LEU A 16 -3.07 1.34 -5.33
N PHE A 17 -4.02 1.91 -6.08
CA PHE A 17 -4.26 3.37 -6.08
C PHE A 17 -5.22 3.83 -4.98
N VAL A 18 -5.98 2.93 -4.36
CA VAL A 18 -6.98 3.32 -3.35
C VAL A 18 -6.36 4.07 -2.16
N PRO A 19 -5.34 3.56 -1.45
CA PRO A 19 -4.75 4.26 -0.32
C PRO A 19 -4.16 5.65 -0.65
N PRO A 20 -3.30 5.83 -1.68
CA PRO A 20 -2.72 7.15 -1.94
C PRO A 20 -3.75 8.18 -2.40
N VAL A 21 -4.75 7.77 -3.20
CA VAL A 21 -5.84 8.67 -3.63
C VAL A 21 -6.69 9.08 -2.43
N LEU A 22 -7.09 8.13 -1.58
CA LEU A 22 -7.85 8.44 -0.37
C LEU A 22 -7.05 9.30 0.60
N PHE A 23 -5.74 9.05 0.76
CA PHE A 23 -4.89 9.89 1.61
C PHE A 23 -4.91 11.35 1.15
N GLY A 24 -4.68 11.60 -0.15
CA GLY A 24 -4.69 12.95 -0.70
C GLY A 24 -6.05 13.64 -0.55
N LEU A 25 -7.15 12.93 -0.82
CA LEU A 25 -8.50 13.46 -0.65
C LEU A 25 -8.80 13.80 0.81
N LEU A 26 -8.50 12.90 1.74
CA LEU A 26 -8.77 13.13 3.15
C LEU A 26 -7.84 14.22 3.72
N LEU A 27 -6.60 14.33 3.25
CA LEU A 27 -5.69 15.42 3.63
C LEU A 27 -6.29 16.78 3.24
N LEU A 28 -6.86 16.91 2.04
CA LEU A 28 -7.53 18.12 1.58
C LEU A 28 -8.81 18.42 2.38
N LEU A 29 -9.61 17.39 2.65
CA LEU A 29 -10.87 17.53 3.39
C LEU A 29 -10.66 17.92 4.85
N PHE A 30 -9.57 17.45 5.47
CA PHE A 30 -9.29 17.67 6.89
C PHE A 30 -8.16 18.66 7.15
N GLN A 31 -7.70 19.43 6.15
CA GLN A 31 -6.55 20.33 6.25
C GLN A 31 -6.56 21.31 7.45
N GLY A 32 -7.74 21.66 7.98
CA GLY A 32 -7.89 22.51 9.16
C GLY A 32 -7.83 21.78 10.51
N ASN A 33 -7.59 20.48 10.52
CA ASN A 33 -7.55 19.67 11.74
C ASN A 33 -6.13 19.65 12.35
N ASP A 34 -6.01 20.06 13.61
CA ASP A 34 -4.73 20.13 14.34
C ASP A 34 -3.98 18.79 14.40
N LYS A 35 -4.68 17.64 14.29
CA LYS A 35 -4.07 16.30 14.27
C LYS A 35 -3.15 16.09 13.07
N LEU A 36 -3.39 16.79 11.95
CA LEU A 36 -2.52 16.73 10.77
C LEU A 36 -1.23 17.52 10.94
N ARG A 37 -1.14 18.42 11.94
CA ARG A 37 0.04 19.25 12.24
C ARG A 37 0.58 20.00 11.01
N LEU A 38 -0.33 20.48 10.17
CA LEU A 38 0.02 21.32 9.03
C LEU A 38 0.45 22.70 9.54
N THR A 39 1.49 23.26 8.93
CA THR A 39 2.05 24.56 9.30
C THR A 39 1.77 25.58 8.20
N PRO A 40 1.63 26.88 8.53
CA PRO A 40 1.48 27.93 7.54
C PRO A 40 2.82 28.36 6.90
N ALA A 41 3.94 27.87 7.41
CA ALA A 41 5.29 28.21 6.95
C ALA A 41 6.02 26.97 6.44
N LEU A 42 6.94 27.16 5.50
CA LEU A 42 7.73 26.05 4.94
C LEU A 42 8.61 25.38 6.02
N PRO A 43 8.62 24.03 6.12
CA PRO A 43 7.81 23.08 5.34
C PRO A 43 6.35 23.01 5.85
N TYR A 44 5.38 23.18 4.93
CA TYR A 44 3.93 23.15 5.22
C TYR A 44 3.43 21.80 5.77
N LEU A 45 4.15 20.72 5.45
CA LEU A 45 3.82 19.36 5.82
C LEU A 45 4.84 18.84 6.85
N PRO A 46 4.40 18.05 7.84
CA PRO A 46 5.29 17.23 8.64
C PRO A 46 6.21 16.40 7.74
N TRP A 47 7.47 16.24 8.12
CA TRP A 47 8.46 15.51 7.31
C TRP A 47 8.02 14.07 7.03
N GLN A 48 7.25 13.46 7.95
CA GLN A 48 6.71 12.12 7.77
C GLN A 48 5.81 12.04 6.53
N PHE A 49 5.02 13.08 6.24
CA PHE A 49 4.17 13.13 5.05
C PHE A 49 5.01 13.25 3.76
N LEU A 50 6.16 13.91 3.82
CA LEU A 50 7.11 13.94 2.70
C LEU A 50 7.70 12.56 2.43
N VAL A 51 8.11 11.85 3.48
CA VAL A 51 8.61 10.47 3.38
C VAL A 51 7.53 9.53 2.86
N MET A 52 6.29 9.66 3.35
CA MET A 52 5.14 8.91 2.84
C MET A 52 4.89 9.19 1.35
N GLY A 53 4.97 10.45 0.92
CA GLY A 53 4.79 10.83 -0.48
C GLY A 53 5.85 10.20 -1.40
N VAL A 54 7.14 10.28 -1.01
CA VAL A 54 8.24 9.71 -1.80
C VAL A 54 8.20 8.18 -1.79
N ALA A 55 8.12 7.57 -0.60
CA ALA A 55 8.14 6.12 -0.45
C ALA A 55 6.88 5.47 -1.03
N GLY A 56 5.71 6.07 -0.82
CA GLY A 56 4.45 5.66 -1.44
C GLY A 56 4.45 5.83 -2.96
N GLY A 57 5.10 6.88 -3.48
CA GLY A 57 5.34 7.06 -4.90
C GLY A 57 6.19 5.92 -5.49
N ILE A 58 7.32 5.58 -4.84
CA ILE A 58 8.16 4.45 -5.22
C ILE A 58 7.37 3.14 -5.20
N ALA A 59 6.57 2.93 -4.16
CA ALA A 59 5.74 1.74 -4.02
C ALA A 59 4.70 1.63 -5.14
N THR A 60 4.03 2.73 -5.46
CA THR A 60 3.02 2.79 -6.52
C THR A 60 3.65 2.50 -7.88
N VAL A 61 4.79 3.11 -8.20
CA VAL A 61 5.53 2.85 -9.43
C VAL A 61 5.96 1.38 -9.49
N GLY A 62 6.52 0.85 -8.41
CA GLY A 62 6.90 -0.56 -8.28
C GLY A 62 5.73 -1.51 -8.56
N GLY A 63 4.58 -1.28 -7.91
CA GLY A 63 3.37 -2.09 -8.09
C GLY A 63 2.77 -2.00 -9.51
N VAL A 64 2.80 -0.82 -10.15
CA VAL A 64 2.37 -0.69 -11.55
C VAL A 64 3.30 -1.44 -12.49
N LEU A 65 4.61 -1.35 -12.28
CA LEU A 65 5.61 -2.04 -13.10
C LEU A 65 5.53 -3.56 -12.93
N ASP A 66 5.39 -4.03 -11.69
CA ASP A 66 5.19 -5.43 -11.34
C ASP A 66 3.91 -5.98 -11.97
N TRP A 67 2.78 -5.30 -11.76
CA TRP A 67 1.50 -5.63 -12.39
C TRP A 67 1.62 -5.66 -13.92
N ARG A 68 2.26 -4.66 -14.53
CA ARG A 68 2.42 -4.62 -16.00
C ARG A 68 3.29 -5.79 -16.50
N TYR A 69 4.35 -6.14 -15.77
CA TYR A 69 5.26 -7.22 -16.15
C TYR A 69 4.53 -8.56 -16.18
N HIS A 70 3.75 -8.81 -15.13
CA HIS A 70 2.89 -9.97 -14.96
C HIS A 70 1.81 -10.16 -16.02
N ARG A 71 1.32 -9.05 -16.60
CA ARG A 71 0.25 -9.07 -17.60
C ARG A 71 0.77 -8.92 -19.03
N ASN A 72 2.09 -8.96 -19.23
CA ASN A 72 2.67 -9.09 -20.56
C ASN A 72 2.43 -10.51 -21.09
N PRO A 73 1.61 -10.70 -22.15
CA PRO A 73 1.24 -12.03 -22.66
C PRO A 73 2.43 -12.85 -23.15
N LEU A 74 3.60 -12.25 -23.34
CA LEU A 74 4.84 -12.92 -23.72
C LEU A 74 5.62 -13.50 -22.52
N ASN A 75 5.27 -13.17 -21.27
CA ASN A 75 6.08 -13.42 -20.06
C ASN A 75 5.41 -14.32 -18.99
N MET A 76 4.53 -15.25 -19.38
CA MET A 76 3.86 -16.30 -18.57
C MET A 76 2.38 -16.05 -18.19
N LYS A 77 1.61 -17.14 -18.14
CA LYS A 77 0.24 -17.19 -17.58
C LYS A 77 0.32 -17.36 -16.07
N ILE A 78 0.06 -16.29 -15.33
CA ILE A 78 0.01 -16.33 -13.87
C ILE A 78 -1.13 -17.26 -13.41
N PRO A 79 -0.83 -18.26 -12.56
CA PRO A 79 -1.85 -19.10 -11.96
C PRO A 79 -2.91 -18.27 -11.23
N LYS A 80 -4.16 -18.73 -11.23
CA LYS A 80 -5.24 -18.03 -10.54
C LYS A 80 -4.94 -17.76 -9.05
N LYS A 81 -4.27 -18.70 -8.38
CA LYS A 81 -3.91 -18.61 -6.96
C LYS A 81 -2.99 -17.42 -6.63
N GLU A 82 -2.04 -17.12 -7.51
CA GLU A 82 -1.09 -16.02 -7.34
C GLU A 82 -1.82 -14.67 -7.47
N ARG A 83 -2.72 -14.55 -8.46
CA ARG A 83 -3.60 -13.37 -8.60
C ARG A 83 -4.53 -13.15 -7.41
N ASP A 84 -5.08 -14.22 -6.85
CA ASP A 84 -5.96 -14.13 -5.68
C ASP A 84 -5.14 -13.74 -4.42
N ALA A 85 -3.89 -14.18 -4.31
CA ALA A 85 -2.97 -13.79 -3.23
C ALA A 85 -2.57 -12.31 -3.31
N GLU A 86 -2.18 -11.80 -4.50
CA GLU A 86 -1.92 -10.37 -4.73
C GLU A 86 -3.10 -9.50 -4.33
N ALA A 87 -4.30 -9.86 -4.79
CA ALA A 87 -5.52 -9.11 -4.53
C ALA A 87 -5.88 -9.15 -3.04
N ALA A 88 -5.62 -10.25 -2.34
CA ALA A 88 -5.81 -10.36 -0.90
C ALA A 88 -4.81 -9.48 -0.14
N ALA A 89 -3.52 -9.47 -0.52
CA ALA A 89 -2.53 -8.61 0.12
C ALA A 89 -2.87 -7.12 -0.03
N LEU A 90 -3.27 -6.69 -1.22
CA LEU A 90 -3.65 -5.29 -1.48
C LEU A 90 -5.02 -4.92 -0.88
N GLY A 91 -6.00 -5.81 -1.01
CA GLY A 91 -7.39 -5.54 -0.63
C GLY A 91 -7.70 -5.79 0.84
N LEU A 92 -7.16 -6.86 1.43
CA LEU A 92 -7.40 -7.24 2.84
C LEU A 92 -6.26 -6.79 3.77
N GLY A 93 -5.08 -6.50 3.21
CA GLY A 93 -3.98 -5.86 3.95
C GLY A 93 -4.01 -4.34 3.80
N GLY A 94 -3.70 -3.85 2.60
CA GLY A 94 -3.47 -2.42 2.32
C GLY A 94 -4.66 -1.50 2.67
N VAL A 95 -5.88 -1.84 2.25
CA VAL A 95 -7.05 -0.99 2.50
C VAL A 95 -7.44 -0.96 3.99
N PRO A 96 -7.60 -2.10 4.71
CA PRO A 96 -7.84 -2.07 6.15
C PRO A 96 -6.73 -1.37 6.93
N MET A 97 -5.46 -1.57 6.54
CA MET A 97 -4.33 -0.87 7.16
C MET A 97 -4.48 0.65 7.03
N PHE A 98 -4.78 1.14 5.82
CA PHE A 98 -5.00 2.57 5.58
C PHE A 98 -6.12 3.13 6.46
N VAL A 99 -7.27 2.44 6.53
CA VAL A 99 -8.41 2.89 7.34
C VAL A 99 -8.04 2.97 8.81
N LEU A 100 -7.40 1.94 9.35
CA LEU A 100 -7.00 1.91 10.76
C LEU A 100 -5.96 3.00 11.09
N MET A 101 -4.98 3.21 10.21
CA MET A 101 -3.97 4.26 10.38
C MET A 101 -4.60 5.66 10.32
N TRP A 102 -5.53 5.90 9.39
CA TRP A 102 -6.24 7.16 9.31
C TRP A 102 -7.09 7.43 10.56
N LEU A 103 -7.85 6.42 11.01
CA LEU A 103 -8.66 6.54 12.23
C LEU A 103 -7.79 6.78 13.46
N ALA A 104 -6.66 6.09 13.58
CA ALA A 104 -5.70 6.29 14.66
C ALA A 104 -5.14 7.73 14.67
N MET A 105 -4.76 8.25 13.50
CA MET A 105 -4.24 9.62 13.35
C MET A 105 -5.27 10.66 13.79
N MET A 106 -6.55 10.46 13.47
CA MET A 106 -7.61 11.40 13.82
C MET A 106 -8.16 11.22 15.23
N HIS A 107 -7.78 10.14 15.93
CA HIS A 107 -8.30 9.85 17.27
C HIS A 107 -7.64 10.70 18.36
N THR A 108 -8.38 10.97 19.44
CA THR A 108 -7.83 11.66 20.62
C THR A 108 -6.82 10.80 21.36
N SER A 109 -7.05 9.49 21.41
CA SER A 109 -6.18 8.48 22.02
C SER A 109 -5.77 7.42 20.97
N PRO A 110 -4.72 7.64 20.17
CA PRO A 110 -4.35 6.75 19.06
C PRO A 110 -4.00 5.32 19.51
N THR A 111 -3.49 5.15 20.72
CA THR A 111 -3.02 3.86 21.27
C THR A 111 -4.07 2.75 21.24
N ILE A 112 -5.37 3.08 21.30
CA ILE A 112 -6.45 2.08 21.23
C ILE A 112 -6.46 1.33 19.89
N TRP A 113 -5.93 1.94 18.83
CA TRP A 113 -5.88 1.39 17.48
C TRP A 113 -4.64 0.52 17.25
N LEU A 114 -3.67 0.53 18.17
CA LEU A 114 -2.39 -0.16 17.98
C LEU A 114 -2.57 -1.67 17.79
N ILE A 115 -3.40 -2.32 18.62
CA ILE A 115 -3.65 -3.77 18.52
C ILE A 115 -4.31 -4.11 17.17
N PRO A 116 -5.43 -3.46 16.75
CA PRO A 116 -6.00 -3.66 15.42
C PRO A 116 -4.99 -3.47 14.27
N ILE A 117 -4.17 -2.41 14.33
CA ILE A 117 -3.14 -2.12 13.33
C ILE A 117 -2.13 -3.26 13.25
N LEU A 118 -1.62 -3.74 14.39
CA LEU A 118 -0.64 -4.82 14.44
C LEU A 118 -1.20 -6.14 13.89
N LEU A 119 -2.47 -6.45 14.14
CA LEU A 119 -3.11 -7.66 13.58
C LEU A 119 -3.17 -7.60 12.04
N VAL A 120 -3.58 -6.47 11.47
CA VAL A 120 -3.59 -6.29 10.01
C VAL A 120 -2.16 -6.26 9.46
N LEU A 121 -1.19 -5.69 10.17
CA LEU A 121 0.22 -5.69 9.77
C LEU A 121 0.76 -7.12 9.67
N ILE A 122 0.55 -7.93 10.71
CA ILE A 122 1.00 -9.33 10.73
C ILE A 122 0.39 -10.10 9.56
N TYR A 123 -0.93 -9.98 9.35
CA TYR A 123 -1.59 -10.60 8.21
C TYR A 123 -0.98 -10.16 6.88
N THR A 124 -0.77 -8.85 6.70
CA THR A 124 -0.20 -8.27 5.47
C THR A 124 1.22 -8.78 5.21
N VAL A 125 2.07 -8.80 6.25
CA VAL A 125 3.45 -9.30 6.16
C VAL A 125 3.46 -10.79 5.83
N VAL A 126 2.57 -11.60 6.42
CA VAL A 126 2.44 -13.02 6.08
C VAL A 126 2.01 -13.21 4.62
N ALA A 127 1.04 -12.43 4.13
CA ALA A 127 0.58 -12.50 2.75
C ALA A 127 1.69 -12.12 1.75
N ILE A 128 2.43 -11.03 2.01
CA ILE A 128 3.58 -10.61 1.21
C ILE A 128 4.68 -11.66 1.25
N SER A 129 4.97 -12.22 2.43
CA SER A 129 6.00 -13.25 2.57
C SER A 129 5.63 -14.52 1.82
N TYR A 130 4.36 -14.93 1.88
CA TYR A 130 3.86 -16.05 1.08
C TYR A 130 4.08 -15.79 -0.42
N ASP A 131 3.76 -14.59 -0.89
CA ASP A 131 3.95 -14.19 -2.28
C ASP A 131 5.43 -14.25 -2.71
N GLU A 132 6.32 -13.67 -1.90
CA GLU A 132 7.77 -13.66 -2.14
C GLU A 132 8.36 -15.09 -2.17
N PHE A 133 8.08 -15.90 -1.15
CA PHE A 133 8.71 -17.21 -0.98
C PHE A 133 8.10 -18.32 -1.85
N VAL A 134 6.81 -18.22 -2.18
CA VAL A 134 6.11 -19.26 -2.98
C VAL A 134 6.15 -18.96 -4.46
N PHE A 135 6.09 -17.69 -4.86
CA PHE A 135 6.04 -17.30 -6.27
C PHE A 135 7.33 -16.59 -6.70
N HIS A 136 7.70 -15.46 -6.08
CA HIS A 136 8.78 -14.63 -6.61
C HIS A 136 10.15 -15.31 -6.63
N ILE A 137 10.59 -15.92 -5.52
CA ILE A 137 11.90 -16.59 -5.46
C ILE A 137 12.00 -17.75 -6.47
N LYS A 138 10.88 -18.42 -6.78
CA LYS A 138 10.89 -19.64 -7.61
C LYS A 138 10.76 -19.37 -9.10
N ARG A 139 10.21 -18.21 -9.50
CA ARG A 139 9.81 -17.97 -10.90
C ARG A 139 10.26 -16.64 -11.47
N CYS A 140 10.47 -15.64 -10.63
CA CYS A 140 10.62 -14.26 -11.10
C CYS A 140 12.08 -13.96 -11.43
N GLY A 141 12.27 -13.20 -12.52
CA GLY A 141 13.58 -12.71 -12.92
C GLY A 141 14.02 -11.49 -12.08
N PRO A 142 15.30 -11.07 -12.17
CA PRO A 142 15.84 -9.99 -11.34
C PRO A 142 15.11 -8.65 -11.50
N ARG A 143 14.54 -8.37 -12.68
CA ARG A 143 13.75 -7.15 -12.92
C ARG A 143 12.43 -7.13 -12.16
N GLU A 144 11.72 -8.25 -12.20
CA GLU A 144 10.43 -8.41 -11.52
C GLU A 144 10.63 -8.39 -9.99
N THR A 145 11.66 -9.07 -9.49
CA THR A 145 12.06 -8.97 -8.09
C THR A 145 12.37 -7.53 -7.66
N ALA A 146 12.99 -6.72 -8.53
CA ALA A 146 13.25 -5.32 -8.22
C ALA A 146 11.94 -4.52 -8.09
N TYR A 147 10.96 -4.73 -8.98
CA TYR A 147 9.67 -4.06 -8.91
C TYR A 147 8.87 -4.44 -7.67
N HIS A 148 8.82 -5.74 -7.33
CA HIS A 148 8.20 -6.22 -6.11
C HIS A 148 8.87 -5.61 -4.86
N ARG A 149 10.20 -5.55 -4.83
CA ARG A 149 10.94 -4.90 -3.73
C ARG A 149 10.64 -3.41 -3.62
N MET A 150 10.54 -2.69 -4.73
CA MET A 150 10.09 -1.28 -4.70
C MET A 150 8.71 -1.15 -4.05
N LEU A 151 7.77 -2.04 -4.41
CA LEU A 151 6.42 -2.07 -3.83
C LEU A 151 6.46 -2.34 -2.32
N VAL A 152 7.16 -3.39 -1.88
CA VAL A 152 7.20 -3.80 -0.47
C VAL A 152 7.97 -2.80 0.39
N PHE A 153 9.18 -2.43 0.00
CA PHE A 153 10.00 -1.50 0.79
C PHE A 153 9.43 -0.09 0.80
N GLY A 154 8.87 0.37 -0.33
CA GLY A 154 8.21 1.66 -0.39
C GLY A 154 7.00 1.73 0.55
N ASN A 155 6.13 0.70 0.55
CA ASN A 155 5.01 0.62 1.49
C ASN A 155 5.48 0.52 2.94
N GLY A 156 6.52 -0.28 3.22
CA GLY A 156 7.09 -0.43 4.56
C GLY A 156 7.62 0.90 5.11
N ALA A 157 8.39 1.64 4.31
CA ALA A 157 8.91 2.95 4.69
C ALA A 157 7.81 4.00 4.88
N ALA A 158 6.81 4.03 3.99
CA ALA A 158 5.65 4.91 4.14
C ALA A 158 4.85 4.59 5.42
N TRP A 159 4.62 3.31 5.71
CA TRP A 159 3.94 2.86 6.92
C TRP A 159 4.72 3.26 8.18
N LEU A 160 6.04 3.05 8.21
CA LEU A 160 6.89 3.42 9.34
C LEU A 160 6.88 4.93 9.60
N ALA A 161 6.95 5.75 8.54
CA ALA A 161 6.85 7.20 8.67
C ALA A 161 5.49 7.63 9.22
N TRP A 162 4.39 7.03 8.73
CA TRP A 162 3.05 7.33 9.23
C TRP A 162 2.84 6.84 10.67
N PHE A 163 3.37 5.67 11.01
CA PHE A 163 3.33 5.12 12.36
C PHE A 163 4.09 6.03 13.34
N HIS A 164 5.30 6.45 12.96
CA HIS A 164 6.06 7.43 13.74
C HIS A 164 5.27 8.73 13.91
N PHE A 165 4.61 9.22 12.85
CA PHE A 165 3.77 10.40 12.96
C PHE A 165 2.69 10.21 14.05
N ILE A 166 1.98 9.08 14.06
CA ILE A 166 0.86 8.86 14.98
C ILE A 166 1.31 8.62 16.42
N PHE A 167 2.36 7.81 16.63
CA PHE A 167 2.69 7.26 17.95
C PHE A 167 3.99 7.81 18.56
N CYS A 168 4.82 8.51 17.77
CA CYS A 168 6.04 9.19 18.24
C CYS A 168 5.96 10.69 17.91
N PRO A 169 4.97 11.41 18.47
CA PRO A 169 4.75 12.81 18.16
C PRO A 169 5.87 13.74 18.62
#